data_AF-A0A1L9WF78-F1
#
_entry.id   AF-A0A1L9WF78-F1
#
_cell.length_a   1.000
_cell.length_b   1.000
_cell.length_c   1.000
_cell.angle_alpha   90.00
_cell.angle_beta   90.00
_cell.angle_gamma   90.00
#
_symmetry.space_group_name_H-M   'P 1'
#
loop_
_entity.id
_entity.type
_entity.pdbx_description
1 polymer ?
#
loop_
_entity_poly.entity_id
_entity_poly.type
_entity_poly.pdbx_seq_one_letter_code
_entity_poly.pdbx_strand_id
1 'polypeptide(L)'
;MALQGKLYQAPLRGPVRRILDLGTGTGIWAIEIADERPQARVLGNDLSPIQPTCATWFGSIADWNGLFAQAHQHLVPGGSYEIQEFRVDFQSQARGGPTLPESSSIARWQHSLQEASSRFGKPINVVHTLADTLRRNAFVDVTEEVVKIPIGAWARDLTLKQLGVLMQGHAIDSVEP
;
A
#
# COMPACT_ATOMS: atom_id res chain seq x y z
N MET A 1 3.34 7.12 -10.89
CA MET A 1 4.46 6.32 -11.42
C MET A 1 4.24 4.81 -11.31
N ALA A 2 3.92 4.26 -10.12
CA ALA A 2 3.66 2.82 -9.98
C ALA A 2 2.42 2.33 -10.78
N LEU A 3 1.34 3.12 -10.79
CA LEU A 3 0.12 2.84 -11.58
C LEU A 3 0.15 3.41 -13.00
N GLN A 4 1.34 3.71 -13.54
CA GLN A 4 1.50 4.23 -14.92
C GLN A 4 0.67 5.48 -15.24
N GLY A 5 0.40 6.33 -14.24
CA GLY A 5 -0.34 7.58 -14.40
C GLY A 5 -1.84 7.48 -14.13
N LYS A 6 -2.36 6.31 -13.77
CA LYS A 6 -3.73 6.15 -13.27
C LYS A 6 -3.81 6.50 -11.77
N LEU A 7 -4.96 7.02 -11.33
CA LEU A 7 -5.26 7.28 -9.93
C LEU A 7 -5.71 6.02 -9.17
N TYR A 8 -6.45 5.15 -9.84
CA TYR A 8 -7.03 3.92 -9.30
C TYR A 8 -7.06 2.83 -10.37
N GLN A 9 -7.24 1.58 -9.95
CA GLN A 9 -7.41 0.41 -10.81
C GLN A 9 -8.79 -0.24 -10.71
N ALA A 10 -9.52 0.05 -9.62
CA ALA A 10 -10.82 -0.52 -9.37
C ALA A 10 -11.80 -0.24 -10.53
N PRO A 11 -12.59 -1.23 -10.94
CA PRO A 11 -13.57 -1.06 -11.99
C PRO A 11 -14.78 -0.28 -11.44
N LEU A 12 -14.69 1.05 -11.43
CA LEU A 12 -15.78 1.92 -10.98
C LEU A 12 -16.97 1.83 -11.96
N ARG A 13 -17.97 0.99 -11.62
CA ARG A 13 -19.18 0.77 -12.43
C ARG A 13 -20.21 1.87 -12.15
N GLY A 14 -20.67 2.54 -13.20
CA GLY A 14 -21.75 3.53 -13.12
C GLY A 14 -21.33 4.86 -12.46
N PRO A 15 -22.31 5.73 -12.11
CA PRO A 15 -22.02 7.03 -11.53
C PRO A 15 -21.63 6.90 -10.05
N VAL A 16 -20.33 7.03 -9.78
CA VAL A 16 -19.80 7.14 -8.40
C VAL A 16 -20.20 8.49 -7.82
N ARG A 17 -20.90 8.49 -6.68
CA ARG A 17 -21.37 9.71 -6.01
C ARG A 17 -20.65 10.03 -4.70
N ARG A 18 -20.01 9.04 -4.08
CA ARG A 18 -19.33 9.18 -2.78
C ARG A 18 -18.04 8.37 -2.81
N ILE A 19 -16.93 9.01 -2.46
CA ILE A 19 -15.61 8.40 -2.36
C ILE A 19 -15.07 8.76 -0.97
N LEU A 20 -14.50 7.76 -0.30
CA LEU A 20 -13.80 7.93 0.97
C LEU A 20 -12.33 7.56 0.73
N ASP A 21 -11.44 8.52 0.92
CA ASP A 21 -10.00 8.34 0.87
C ASP A 21 -9.48 8.27 2.31
N LEU A 22 -8.97 7.10 2.70
CA LEU A 22 -8.47 6.84 4.04
C LEU A 22 -6.93 6.82 3.99
N GLY A 23 -6.29 7.56 4.88
CA GLY A 23 -4.84 7.82 4.79
C GLY A 23 -4.52 8.81 3.67
N THR A 24 -5.34 9.86 3.54
CA THR A 24 -5.26 10.84 2.45
C THR A 24 -3.93 11.63 2.43
N GLY A 25 -3.25 11.71 3.57
CA GLY A 25 -1.95 12.37 3.73
C GLY A 25 -1.99 13.83 3.28
N THR A 26 -1.28 14.12 2.19
CA THR A 26 -1.22 15.45 1.57
C THR A 26 -2.53 15.86 0.88
N GLY A 27 -3.45 14.92 0.65
CA GLY A 27 -4.72 15.14 -0.02
C GLY A 27 -4.63 15.18 -1.55
N ILE A 28 -3.45 14.98 -2.15
CA ILE A 28 -3.26 15.07 -3.61
C ILE A 28 -4.19 14.11 -4.35
N TRP A 29 -4.28 12.85 -3.91
CA TRP A 29 -5.14 11.85 -4.53
C TRP A 29 -6.63 12.26 -4.44
N ALA A 30 -7.08 12.73 -3.28
CA ALA A 30 -8.44 13.18 -3.05
C ALA A 30 -8.83 14.39 -3.92
N ILE A 31 -7.89 15.31 -4.17
CA ILE A 31 -8.09 16.45 -5.07
C ILE A 31 -8.18 15.97 -6.52
N GLU A 32 -7.22 15.16 -6.97
CA GLU A 32 -7.17 14.69 -8.37
C GLU A 32 -8.40 13.85 -8.73
N ILE A 33 -8.90 13.00 -7.83
CA ILE A 33 -10.11 12.21 -8.09
C ILE A 33 -11.39 13.07 -8.05
N ALA A 34 -11.41 14.14 -7.24
CA ALA A 34 -12.53 15.09 -7.23
C ALA A 34 -12.62 15.86 -8.55
N ASP A 35 -11.47 16.22 -9.14
CA ASP A 35 -11.39 16.85 -10.46
C ASP A 35 -11.79 15.87 -11.58
N GLU A 36 -11.38 14.59 -11.51
CA GLU A 36 -11.77 13.56 -12.48
C GLU A 36 -13.29 13.22 -12.39
N ARG A 37 -13.87 13.32 -11.18
CA ARG A 37 -15.26 12.95 -10.88
C ARG A 37 -16.00 14.08 -10.17
N PRO A 38 -16.31 15.20 -10.85
CA PRO A 38 -16.90 16.39 -10.21
C PRO A 38 -18.30 16.14 -9.61
N GLN A 39 -19.00 15.09 -10.04
CA GLN A 39 -20.28 14.65 -9.46
C GLN A 39 -20.13 13.86 -8.16
N ALA A 40 -18.93 13.40 -7.80
CA ALA A 40 -18.66 12.64 -6.60
C ALA A 40 -18.29 13.57 -5.44
N ARG A 41 -18.88 13.32 -4.27
CA ARG A 41 -18.37 13.90 -3.03
C ARG A 41 -17.20 13.05 -2.53
N VAL A 42 -16.01 13.63 -2.50
CA VAL A 42 -14.80 13.00 -1.98
C VAL A 42 -14.58 13.45 -0.54
N LEU A 43 -14.38 12.50 0.37
CA LEU A 43 -14.00 12.74 1.75
C LEU A 43 -12.61 12.14 1.99
N GLY A 44 -11.61 12.97 2.22
CA GLY A 44 -10.28 12.54 2.65
C GLY A 44 -10.17 12.58 4.18
N ASN A 45 -9.65 11.52 4.77
CA ASN A 45 -9.38 11.46 6.21
C ASN A 45 -7.99 10.87 6.47
N ASP A 46 -7.27 11.47 7.41
CA ASP A 46 -5.99 10.96 7.89
C ASP A 46 -6.01 10.84 9.42
N LEU A 47 -5.20 9.92 9.96
CA LEU A 47 -5.00 9.78 11.40
C LEU A 47 -3.94 10.77 11.93
N SER A 48 -3.09 11.29 11.05
CA SER A 48 -1.97 12.16 11.40
C SER A 48 -1.96 13.44 10.55
N PRO A 49 -1.40 14.55 11.06
CA PRO A 49 -1.07 15.68 10.21
C PRO A 49 -0.10 15.27 9.10
N ILE A 50 -0.15 15.99 7.98
CA ILE A 50 0.69 15.80 6.79
C ILE A 50 2.14 15.44 7.18
N GLN A 51 2.51 14.18 6.94
CA GLN A 51 3.88 13.72 7.14
C GLN A 51 4.71 14.16 5.91
N PRO A 52 5.90 14.77 6.10
CA PRO A 52 6.74 15.22 5.00
C PRO A 52 7.35 14.06 4.18
N THR A 53 7.28 12.84 4.69
CA THR A 53 7.71 11.60 4.02
C THR A 53 6.51 10.64 3.84
N CYS A 54 6.64 9.72 2.88
CA CYS A 54 5.57 8.82 2.40
C CYS A 54 4.75 8.18 3.53
N ALA A 55 3.44 8.44 3.56
CA ALA A 55 2.50 7.83 4.48
C ALA A 55 1.89 6.57 3.85
N THR A 56 2.00 5.44 4.55
CA THR A 56 1.35 4.17 4.19
C THR A 56 0.71 3.57 5.44
N TRP A 57 -0.20 2.62 5.26
CA TRP A 57 -0.97 2.08 6.37
C TRP A 57 -0.23 1.04 7.20
N PHE A 58 0.99 0.66 6.78
CA PHE A 58 1.82 -0.29 7.52
C PHE A 58 2.10 0.13 8.94
N GLY A 59 2.00 -0.85 9.84
CA GLY A 59 2.21 -0.61 11.27
C GLY A 59 1.12 0.26 11.91
N SER A 60 0.13 0.72 11.16
CA SER A 60 -0.99 1.51 11.69
C SER A 60 -2.22 0.66 11.97
N ILE A 61 -2.47 -0.36 11.15
CA ILE A 61 -3.61 -1.29 11.30
C ILE A 61 -3.22 -2.56 12.05
N ALA A 62 -3.96 -2.83 13.13
CA ALA A 62 -3.87 -4.08 13.89
C ALA A 62 -4.85 -5.15 13.37
N ASP A 63 -6.07 -4.74 12.99
CA ASP A 63 -7.15 -5.64 12.58
C ASP A 63 -7.66 -5.32 11.17
N TRP A 64 -6.97 -5.90 10.18
CA TRP A 64 -7.36 -5.81 8.77
C TRP A 64 -8.72 -6.46 8.49
N ASN A 65 -9.07 -7.52 9.22
CA ASN A 65 -10.35 -8.19 9.03
C ASN A 65 -11.50 -7.30 9.49
N GLY A 66 -11.39 -6.69 10.68
CA GLY A 66 -12.36 -5.72 11.18
C GLY A 66 -12.48 -4.50 10.27
N LEU A 67 -11.36 -3.98 9.76
CA LEU A 67 -11.37 -2.87 8.79
C LEU A 67 -12.16 -3.23 7.53
N PHE A 68 -11.88 -4.39 6.93
CA PHE A 68 -12.57 -4.81 5.71
C PHE A 68 -14.04 -5.17 5.96
N ALA A 69 -14.37 -5.75 7.12
CA ALA A 69 -15.75 -5.98 7.53
C ALA A 69 -16.53 -4.65 7.62
N GLN A 70 -15.93 -3.64 8.25
CA GLN A 70 -16.53 -2.30 8.34
C GLN A 70 -16.65 -1.65 6.96
N ALA A 71 -15.62 -1.72 6.12
CA ALA A 71 -15.68 -1.19 4.76
C ALA A 71 -16.82 -1.83 3.96
N HIS A 72 -16.97 -3.15 4.02
CA HIS A 72 -18.05 -3.87 3.34
C HIS A 72 -19.44 -3.41 3.81
N GLN A 73 -19.63 -3.18 5.12
CA GLN A 73 -20.90 -2.72 5.67
C GLN A 73 -21.30 -1.30 5.22
N HIS A 74 -20.32 -0.44 4.93
CA HIS A 74 -20.56 0.95 4.55
C HIS A 74 -20.59 1.19 3.04
N LEU A 75 -20.17 0.20 2.24
CA LEU A 75 -20.26 0.26 0.80
C LEU A 75 -21.71 0.02 0.33
N VAL A 76 -22.11 0.78 -0.68
CA VAL A 76 -23.36 0.52 -1.39
C VAL A 76 -23.26 -0.79 -2.18
N PRO A 77 -24.36 -1.51 -2.43
CA PRO A 77 -24.35 -2.66 -3.32
C PRO A 77 -23.72 -2.30 -4.68
N GLY A 78 -22.71 -3.08 -5.11
CA GLY A 78 -21.93 -2.81 -6.33
C GLY A 78 -20.82 -1.77 -6.20
N GLY A 79 -20.60 -1.22 -5.01
CA GLY A 79 -19.46 -0.34 -4.72
C GLY A 79 -18.11 -1.09 -4.76
N SER A 80 -17.04 -0.34 -4.97
CA SER A 80 -15.68 -0.86 -5.04
C SER A 80 -14.85 -0.48 -3.81
N TYR A 81 -13.92 -1.34 -3.44
CA TYR A 81 -12.87 -1.06 -2.47
C TYR A 81 -11.52 -1.25 -3.15
N GLU A 82 -10.62 -0.29 -2.99
CA GLU A 82 -9.25 -0.37 -3.47
C GLU A 82 -8.29 -0.11 -2.31
N ILE A 83 -7.19 -0.86 -2.29
CA ILE A 83 -6.08 -0.66 -1.36
C ILE A 83 -4.77 -0.73 -2.15
N GLN A 84 -3.92 0.28 -1.95
CA GLN A 84 -2.58 0.34 -2.55
C GLN A 84 -1.57 0.24 -1.41
N GLU A 85 -0.85 -0.88 -1.37
CA GLU A 85 -0.06 -1.25 -0.20
C GLU A 85 1.19 -2.05 -0.63
N PHE A 86 2.32 -1.88 0.05
CA PHE A 86 3.66 -2.33 -0.40
C PHE A 86 4.44 -3.17 0.62
N ARG A 87 5.15 -4.23 0.23
CA ARG A 87 5.94 -4.99 1.22
C ARG A 87 7.06 -4.17 1.86
N VAL A 88 7.20 -4.27 3.19
CA VAL A 88 8.27 -3.59 3.96
C VAL A 88 9.60 -4.33 3.87
N ASP A 89 9.57 -5.62 3.53
CA ASP A 89 10.79 -6.41 3.38
C ASP A 89 11.39 -6.37 1.97
N PHE A 90 12.71 -6.47 1.94
CA PHE A 90 13.56 -6.43 0.77
C PHE A 90 13.68 -7.85 0.19
N GLN A 91 13.74 -7.94 -1.14
CA GLN A 91 13.84 -9.20 -1.86
C GLN A 91 14.86 -9.10 -2.99
N SER A 92 15.67 -10.13 -3.19
CA SER A 92 16.46 -10.29 -4.42
C SER A 92 15.57 -10.64 -5.60
N GLN A 93 16.02 -10.25 -6.80
CA GLN A 93 15.40 -10.63 -8.07
C GLN A 93 15.80 -12.03 -8.55
N ALA A 94 16.69 -12.73 -7.83
CA ALA A 94 17.12 -14.08 -8.18
C ALA A 94 15.92 -15.05 -8.21
N ARG A 95 15.82 -15.86 -9.27
CA ARG A 95 14.76 -16.88 -9.40
C ARG A 95 15.15 -18.14 -8.61
N GLY A 96 14.26 -18.61 -7.74
CA GLY A 96 14.31 -19.97 -7.19
C GLY A 96 15.20 -20.21 -5.96
N GLY A 97 15.51 -19.20 -5.14
CA GLY A 97 16.30 -19.35 -3.91
C GLY A 97 15.97 -18.29 -2.86
N PRO A 98 16.61 -18.34 -1.66
CA PRO A 98 16.38 -17.37 -0.59
C PRO A 98 16.56 -15.95 -1.11
N THR A 99 15.64 -15.06 -0.75
CA THR A 99 15.62 -13.71 -1.32
C THR A 99 16.79 -12.86 -0.86
N LEU A 100 17.42 -13.18 0.28
CA LEU A 100 18.65 -12.54 0.77
C LEU A 100 19.46 -13.59 1.56
N PRO A 101 20.80 -13.48 1.63
CA PRO A 101 21.59 -14.33 2.53
C PRO A 101 21.15 -14.14 3.98
N GLU A 102 20.83 -15.22 4.70
CA GLU A 102 20.39 -15.15 6.10
C GLU A 102 21.43 -14.49 7.01
N SER A 103 22.71 -14.60 6.66
CA SER A 103 23.83 -13.95 7.35
C SER A 103 23.93 -12.44 7.12
N SER A 104 23.15 -11.87 6.20
CA SER A 104 23.20 -10.44 5.89
C SER A 104 22.54 -9.59 6.99
N SER A 105 23.05 -8.37 7.18
CA SER A 105 22.47 -7.43 8.15
C SER A 105 21.02 -7.08 7.85
N ILE A 106 20.65 -7.02 6.56
CA ILE A 106 19.29 -6.73 6.12
C ILE A 106 18.32 -7.86 6.47
N ALA A 107 18.73 -9.12 6.30
CA ALA A 107 17.91 -10.27 6.69
C ALA A 107 17.66 -10.28 8.21
N ARG A 108 18.69 -9.98 9.01
CA ARG A 108 18.55 -9.83 10.46
C ARG A 108 17.62 -8.68 10.85
N TRP A 109 17.81 -7.51 10.25
CA TRP A 109 16.97 -6.33 10.53
C TRP A 109 15.50 -6.60 10.21
N GLN A 110 15.20 -7.21 9.05
CA GLN A 110 13.84 -7.60 8.68
C GLN A 110 13.22 -8.60 9.66
N HIS A 111 13.99 -9.59 10.11
CA HIS A 111 13.51 -10.58 11.07
C HIS A 111 13.16 -9.91 12.41
N SER A 112 14.05 -9.07 12.94
CA SER A 112 13.82 -8.32 14.18
C SER A 112 12.60 -7.40 14.07
N LEU A 113 12.45 -6.70 12.95
CA LEU A 113 11.33 -5.80 12.72
C LEU A 113 10.00 -6.57 12.64
N GLN A 114 10.00 -7.72 11.94
CA GLN A 114 8.84 -8.60 11.88
C GLN A 114 8.46 -9.12 13.27
N GLU A 115 9.43 -9.64 14.04
CA GLU A 115 9.18 -10.14 15.40
C GLU A 115 8.61 -9.05 16.31
N ALA A 116 9.26 -7.87 16.32
CA ALA A 116 8.82 -6.73 17.13
C ALA A 116 7.41 -6.29 16.76
N SER A 117 7.11 -6.15 15.46
CA SER A 117 5.80 -5.74 14.97
C SER A 117 4.69 -6.74 15.34
N SER A 118 4.97 -8.04 15.25
CA SER A 118 4.05 -9.10 15.65
C SER A 118 3.80 -9.08 17.16
N ARG A 119 4.84 -8.89 17.97
CA ARG A 119 4.71 -8.77 19.44
C ARG A 119 3.97 -7.51 19.86
N PHE A 120 4.13 -6.42 19.12
CA PHE A 120 3.39 -5.18 19.32
C PHE A 120 1.90 -5.28 18.90
N GLY A 121 1.52 -6.32 18.15
CA GLY A 121 0.16 -6.55 17.69
C GLY A 121 -0.19 -5.86 16.36
N LYS A 122 0.82 -5.38 15.61
CA LYS A 122 0.65 -4.74 14.29
C LYS A 122 1.65 -5.31 13.28
N PRO A 123 1.45 -6.54 12.79
CA PRO A 123 2.38 -7.17 11.86
C PRO A 123 2.49 -6.38 10.55
N ILE A 124 3.71 -6.08 10.12
CA ILE A 124 3.98 -5.17 8.98
C ILE A 124 4.07 -5.84 7.60
N ASN A 125 4.34 -7.15 7.49
CA ASN A 125 4.44 -7.83 6.19
C ASN A 125 3.21 -8.68 5.87
N VAL A 126 2.02 -8.07 5.91
CA VAL A 126 0.74 -8.78 5.74
C VAL A 126 0.10 -8.60 4.36
N VAL A 127 0.70 -7.82 3.46
CA VAL A 127 0.14 -7.50 2.13
C VAL A 127 -0.35 -8.72 1.37
N HIS A 128 0.48 -9.77 1.37
CA HIS A 128 0.21 -11.04 0.69
C HIS A 128 -1.05 -11.78 1.21
N THR A 129 -1.60 -11.34 2.34
CA THR A 129 -2.84 -11.89 2.94
C THR A 129 -4.06 -11.03 2.68
N LEU A 130 -3.90 -9.80 2.18
CA LEU A 130 -4.99 -8.82 2.12
C LEU A 130 -6.05 -9.22 1.09
N ALA A 131 -5.65 -9.76 -0.07
CA ALA A 131 -6.59 -10.25 -1.08
C ALA A 131 -7.49 -11.37 -0.52
N ASP A 132 -6.93 -12.33 0.22
CA ASP A 132 -7.70 -13.39 0.85
C ASP A 132 -8.57 -12.86 2.00
N THR A 133 -8.09 -11.85 2.74
CA THR A 133 -8.88 -11.20 3.79
C THR A 133 -10.08 -10.45 3.21
N LEU A 134 -9.92 -9.79 2.05
CA LEU A 134 -11.05 -9.20 1.32
C LEU A 134 -12.07 -10.26 0.91
N ARG A 135 -11.62 -11.38 0.32
CA ARG A 135 -12.52 -12.49 -0.06
C ARG A 135 -13.30 -13.05 1.13
N ARG A 136 -12.65 -13.18 2.30
CA ARG A 136 -13.32 -13.60 3.55
C ARG A 136 -14.37 -12.60 4.03
N ASN A 137 -14.23 -11.32 3.70
CA ASN A 137 -15.18 -10.25 4.02
C ASN A 137 -16.20 -10.00 2.90
N ALA A 138 -16.56 -11.05 2.15
CA ALA A 138 -17.60 -11.06 1.12
C ALA A 138 -17.35 -10.11 -0.09
N PHE A 139 -16.14 -9.58 -0.24
CA PHE A 139 -15.77 -8.91 -1.48
C PHE A 139 -15.67 -9.92 -2.63
N VAL A 140 -16.23 -9.54 -3.78
CA VAL A 140 -16.19 -10.31 -5.03
C VAL A 140 -15.29 -9.60 -6.05
N ASP A 141 -14.95 -10.27 -7.15
CA ASP A 141 -14.08 -9.74 -8.21
C ASP A 141 -12.71 -9.24 -7.68
N VAL A 142 -12.17 -9.88 -6.64
CA VAL A 142 -10.91 -9.47 -5.99
C VAL A 142 -9.72 -9.75 -6.91
N THR A 143 -9.13 -8.68 -7.43
CA THR A 143 -7.89 -8.67 -8.23
C THR A 143 -6.71 -8.14 -7.43
N GLU A 144 -5.52 -8.70 -7.63
CA GLU A 144 -4.25 -8.23 -7.05
C GLU A 144 -3.26 -7.96 -8.19
N GLU A 145 -2.62 -6.78 -8.16
CA GLU A 145 -1.49 -6.46 -9.03
C GLU A 145 -0.24 -6.19 -8.20
N VAL A 146 0.81 -6.97 -8.44
CA VAL A 146 2.09 -6.83 -7.75
C VAL A 146 3.09 -6.13 -8.66
N VAL A 147 3.40 -4.88 -8.35
CA VAL A 147 4.42 -4.08 -9.05
C VAL A 147 5.75 -4.22 -8.33
N LYS A 148 6.80 -4.64 -9.06
CA LYS A 148 8.15 -4.76 -8.52
C LYS A 148 8.86 -3.41 -8.59
N ILE A 149 9.17 -2.83 -7.43
CA ILE A 149 9.90 -1.58 -7.31
C ILE A 149 11.37 -1.88 -6.98
N PRO A 150 12.34 -1.43 -7.79
CA PRO A 150 13.76 -1.59 -7.47
C PRO A 150 14.17 -0.69 -6.30
N ILE A 151 15.36 -0.91 -5.76
CA ILE A 151 15.90 -0.10 -4.66
C ILE A 151 17.24 0.46 -5.12
N GLY A 152 17.26 1.76 -5.39
CA GLY A 152 18.39 2.50 -5.94
C GLY A 152 18.36 2.68 -7.46
N ALA A 153 19.42 3.29 -7.99
CA ALA A 153 19.49 3.79 -9.36
C ALA A 153 19.89 2.76 -10.43
N TRP A 154 19.88 1.46 -10.11
CA TRP A 154 20.47 0.42 -10.97
C TRP A 154 19.54 -0.09 -12.08
N ALA A 155 18.23 0.20 -12.02
CA ALA A 155 17.31 -0.19 -13.08
C ALA A 155 17.67 0.51 -14.41
N ARG A 156 17.58 -0.22 -15.53
CA ARG A 156 17.86 0.35 -16.86
C ARG A 156 16.75 1.27 -17.33
N ASP A 157 15.49 0.86 -17.11
CA ASP A 157 14.32 1.68 -17.41
C ASP A 157 14.33 2.96 -16.58
N LEU A 158 14.07 4.10 -17.23
CA LEU A 158 14.18 5.42 -16.59
C LEU A 158 13.11 5.63 -15.51
N THR A 159 11.91 5.12 -15.71
CA THR A 159 10.81 5.22 -14.75
C THR A 159 11.11 4.39 -13.50
N LEU A 160 11.55 3.14 -13.69
CA LEU A 160 11.96 2.26 -12.60
C LEU A 160 13.20 2.79 -11.88
N LYS A 161 14.12 3.45 -12.59
CA LYS A 161 15.29 4.09 -11.96
C LYS A 161 14.87 5.23 -11.03
N GLN A 162 13.98 6.11 -11.48
CA GLN A 162 13.44 7.20 -10.66
C GLN A 162 12.69 6.65 -9.43
N LEU A 163 11.81 5.65 -9.64
CA LEU A 163 11.13 4.95 -8.54
C LEU A 163 12.12 4.34 -7.55
N GLY A 164 13.20 3.72 -8.05
CA GLY A 164 14.20 3.08 -7.20
C GLY A 164 14.99 4.06 -6.36
N VAL A 165 15.32 5.24 -6.89
CA VAL A 165 15.96 6.30 -6.10
C VAL A 165 15.04 6.80 -4.97
N LEU A 166 13.76 7.01 -5.26
CA LEU A 166 12.78 7.40 -4.22
C LEU A 166 12.64 6.31 -3.15
N MET A 167 12.52 5.05 -3.57
CA MET A 167 12.43 3.91 -2.64
C MET A 167 13.69 3.77 -1.78
N GLN A 168 14.88 4.02 -2.34
CA GLN A 168 16.12 4.02 -1.57
C GLN A 168 16.13 5.12 -0.51
N GLY A 169 15.68 6.33 -0.85
CA GLY A 169 15.52 7.43 0.11
C GLY A 169 14.60 7.04 1.26
N HIS A 170 13.40 6.55 0.95
CA HIS A 170 12.44 6.06 1.95
C HIS A 170 13.02 4.96 2.86
N ALA A 171 13.73 3.99 2.27
CA ALA A 171 14.35 2.91 3.03
C ALA A 171 15.41 3.41 4.00
N ILE A 172 16.21 4.40 3.61
CA ILE A 172 17.24 5.00 4.46
C ILE A 172 16.59 5.83 5.56
N ASP A 173 15.61 6.67 5.23
CA ASP A 173 14.91 7.52 6.21
C ASP A 173 14.13 6.70 7.26
N SER A 174 13.74 5.47 6.92
CA SER A 174 13.04 4.54 7.83
C SER A 174 13.97 3.89 8.86
N VAL A 175 15.28 3.94 8.64
CA VAL A 175 16.27 3.50 9.63
C VAL A 175 16.71 4.76 10.37
N GLU A 176 16.13 5.01 11.56
CA GLU A 176 16.57 6.11 12.42
C GLU A 176 18.11 6.08 12.60
N PRO A 177 18.77 7.25 12.65
CA PRO A 177 20.22 7.35 12.89
C PRO A 177 20.66 6.84 14.26
#